data_AF-A0A914L1J1-F1
#
_entry.id   AF-A0A914L1J1-F1
#
_cell.length_a   1.000
_cell.length_b   1.000
_cell.length_c   1.000
_cell.angle_alpha   90.00
_cell.angle_beta   90.00
_cell.angle_gamma   90.00
#
_symmetry.space_group_name_H-M   'P 1'
#
loop_
_entity.id
_entity.type
_entity.pdbx_description
1 polymer ?
#
loop_
_entity_poly.entity_id
_entity_poly.type
_entity_poly.pdbx_seq_one_letter_code
_entity_poly.pdbx_strand_id
1 'polypeptide(L)'
;MVIFVAEKCKKEGIDINSTITATFLKKIEPICRTLKEDSAFFPDYKDDNRDTSLDFPLLTRFAIVATYCASYNPAVTDQRFFFKADISSKRRKGSGKNSKEKFHEKGPRAFEHQRSLFIFLFFCKNFDEAFEDFGADFQIDFTSQITHLVDVGLLRIVSAAENLDLPQYLSLCGLDFAKRIARSISEEFKLENYLWDFVNDF
;
A
#
# COMPACT_ATOMS: atom_id res chain seq x y z
N MET A 1 -14.80 -3.45 -1.64
CA MET A 1 -15.98 -2.56 -1.70
C MET A 1 -17.12 -3.16 -2.52
N VAL A 2 -16.86 -3.71 -3.72
CA VAL A 2 -17.90 -4.26 -4.61
C VAL A 2 -18.68 -5.43 -3.97
N ILE A 3 -17.99 -6.32 -3.26
CA ILE A 3 -18.62 -7.45 -2.56
C ILE A 3 -19.54 -6.98 -1.42
N PHE A 4 -19.10 -6.00 -0.64
CA PHE A 4 -19.88 -5.45 0.47
C PHE A 4 -21.11 -4.68 -0.01
N VAL A 5 -20.97 -3.91 -1.11
CA VAL A 5 -22.10 -3.25 -1.78
C VAL A 5 -23.08 -4.30 -2.30
N ALA A 6 -22.59 -5.37 -2.95
CA ALA A 6 -23.45 -6.43 -3.48
C ALA A 6 -24.22 -7.16 -2.36
N GLU A 7 -23.58 -7.45 -1.22
CA GLU A 7 -24.24 -8.06 -0.05
C GLU A 7 -25.29 -7.13 0.58
N LYS A 8 -24.97 -5.83 0.71
CA LYS A 8 -25.90 -4.85 1.28
C LYS A 8 -27.08 -4.58 0.33
N CYS A 9 -26.83 -4.49 -0.98
CA CYS A 9 -27.88 -4.45 -2.00
C CYS A 9 -28.78 -5.69 -1.95
N LYS A 10 -28.22 -6.89 -1.77
CA LYS A 10 -28.99 -8.13 -1.62
C LYS A 10 -29.88 -8.12 -0.37
N LYS A 11 -29.40 -7.56 0.76
CA LYS A 11 -30.19 -7.40 2.00
C LYS A 11 -31.33 -6.40 1.84
N GLU A 12 -31.10 -5.32 1.08
CA GLU A 12 -32.10 -4.27 0.79
C GLU A 12 -33.02 -4.60 -0.40
N GLY A 13 -32.91 -5.81 -0.98
CA GLY A 13 -33.73 -6.25 -2.10
C GLY A 13 -33.46 -5.52 -3.43
N ILE A 14 -32.27 -4.94 -3.59
CA ILE A 14 -31.85 -4.23 -4.79
C ILE A 14 -31.22 -5.20 -5.78
N ASP A 15 -31.82 -5.32 -6.97
CA ASP A 15 -31.29 -6.15 -8.06
C ASP A 15 -30.06 -5.52 -8.72
N ILE A 16 -28.91 -6.12 -8.43
CA ILE A 16 -27.59 -5.74 -8.96
C ILE A 16 -27.39 -6.08 -10.44
N ASN A 17 -28.26 -6.88 -11.05
CA ASN A 17 -28.22 -7.21 -12.48
C ASN A 17 -29.04 -6.24 -13.35
N SER A 18 -29.65 -5.21 -12.76
CA SER A 18 -30.41 -4.21 -13.51
C SER A 18 -29.48 -3.24 -14.27
N THR A 19 -29.84 -2.92 -15.52
CA THR A 19 -29.13 -1.94 -16.35
C THR A 19 -28.93 -0.63 -15.58
N ILE A 20 -27.72 -0.08 -15.60
CA ILE A 20 -27.36 1.16 -14.88
C ILE A 20 -28.27 2.30 -15.35
N THR A 21 -29.28 2.62 -14.56
CA THR A 21 -30.22 3.72 -14.79
C THR A 21 -30.01 4.80 -13.73
N ALA A 22 -30.35 6.05 -14.02
CA ALA A 22 -30.30 7.14 -13.04
C ALA A 22 -31.12 6.83 -11.76
N THR A 23 -32.17 6.03 -11.90
CA THR A 23 -32.99 5.53 -10.79
C THR A 23 -32.24 4.50 -9.92
N PHE A 24 -31.47 3.60 -10.54
CA PHE A 24 -30.60 2.65 -9.84
C PHE A 24 -29.49 3.38 -9.06
N LEU A 25 -28.85 4.37 -9.68
CA LEU A 25 -27.83 5.20 -9.02
C LEU A 25 -28.39 5.96 -7.82
N LYS A 26 -29.60 6.53 -7.91
CA LYS A 26 -30.29 7.19 -6.79
C LYS A 26 -30.64 6.23 -5.63
N LYS A 27 -30.92 4.96 -5.93
CA LYS A 27 -31.19 3.93 -4.89
C LYS A 27 -29.91 3.49 -4.17
N ILE A 28 -28.78 3.48 -4.87
CA ILE A 28 -27.48 3.07 -4.30
C ILE A 28 -26.75 4.23 -3.63
N GLU A 29 -27.01 5.48 -4.03
CA GLU A 29 -26.42 6.68 -3.43
C GLU A 29 -26.47 6.72 -1.88
N PRO A 30 -27.60 6.43 -1.21
CA PRO A 30 -27.64 6.36 0.26
C PRO A 30 -26.79 5.20 0.82
N ILE A 31 -26.75 4.03 0.15
CA ILE A 31 -25.89 2.92 0.56
C ILE A 31 -24.43 3.34 0.47
N CYS A 32 -24.00 3.93 -0.64
CA CYS A 32 -22.66 4.46 -0.82
C CYS A 32 -22.33 5.59 0.15
N ARG A 33 -23.30 6.42 0.55
CA ARG A 33 -23.11 7.47 1.56
C ARG A 33 -22.96 6.88 2.96
N THR A 34 -23.76 5.89 3.35
CA THR A 34 -23.60 5.15 4.60
C THR A 34 -22.28 4.39 4.62
N LEU A 35 -21.82 3.82 3.50
CA LEU A 35 -20.49 3.23 3.41
C LEU A 35 -19.37 4.26 3.51
N LYS A 36 -19.60 5.49 3.03
CA LYS A 36 -18.66 6.59 3.18
C LYS A 36 -18.61 7.11 4.62
N GLU A 37 -19.74 7.11 5.33
CA GLU A 37 -19.84 7.44 6.75
C GLU A 37 -19.24 6.31 7.62
N ASP A 38 -19.48 5.04 7.25
CA ASP A 38 -18.79 3.88 7.80
C ASP A 38 -17.30 3.86 7.42
N SER A 39 -16.87 4.56 6.37
CA SER A 39 -15.45 4.80 6.02
C SER A 39 -14.88 6.09 6.62
N ALA A 40 -15.72 6.96 7.19
CA ALA A 40 -15.30 8.04 8.08
C ALA A 40 -14.88 7.47 9.44
N PHE A 41 -15.13 6.17 9.65
CA PHE A 41 -14.25 5.27 10.39
C PHE A 41 -12.90 5.14 9.63
N PHE A 42 -12.16 6.24 9.52
CA PHE A 42 -10.74 6.08 9.77
C PHE A 42 -10.70 5.44 11.16
N PRO A 43 -10.16 4.23 11.34
CA PRO A 43 -9.95 3.76 12.68
C PRO A 43 -9.01 4.79 13.30
N ASP A 44 -9.56 5.64 14.16
CA ASP A 44 -8.87 5.96 15.39
C ASP A 44 -8.57 4.57 15.96
N TYR A 45 -7.35 4.10 15.69
CA TYR A 45 -6.88 2.76 15.98
C TYR A 45 -6.78 2.68 17.50
N LYS A 46 -7.95 2.60 18.15
CA LYS A 46 -8.06 2.41 19.57
C LYS A 46 -7.32 1.12 19.85
N ASP A 47 -6.38 1.24 20.77
CA ASP A 47 -5.53 0.20 21.32
C ASP A 47 -6.39 -0.88 21.99
N ASP A 48 -7.11 -1.64 21.17
CA ASP A 48 -7.66 -2.92 21.59
C ASP A 48 -6.46 -3.87 21.63
N ASN A 49 -6.20 -4.43 22.81
CA ASN A 49 -5.11 -5.36 23.13
C ASN A 49 -5.13 -6.70 22.33
N ARG A 50 -5.76 -6.73 21.15
CA ARG A 50 -5.61 -7.78 20.14
C ARG A 50 -4.79 -7.22 18.99
N ASP A 51 -3.59 -7.76 18.79
CA ASP A 51 -2.68 -7.34 17.73
C ASP A 51 -3.16 -7.86 16.35
N THR A 52 -4.18 -7.20 15.78
CA THR A 52 -4.73 -7.52 14.45
C THR A 52 -3.71 -7.33 13.31
N SER A 53 -2.53 -6.75 13.58
CA SER A 53 -1.44 -6.65 12.62
C SER A 53 -0.84 -8.02 12.26
N LEU A 54 -1.07 -9.04 13.09
CA LEU A 54 -0.60 -10.41 12.89
C LEU A 54 -1.49 -11.27 11.97
N ASP A 55 -2.70 -10.82 11.64
CA ASP A 55 -3.70 -11.65 10.95
C ASP A 55 -3.62 -11.61 9.40
N PHE A 56 -2.74 -10.77 8.84
CA PHE A 56 -2.62 -10.65 7.38
C PHE A 56 -1.73 -11.75 6.78
N PRO A 57 -2.11 -12.33 5.61
CA PRO A 57 -1.21 -13.19 4.85
C PRO A 57 0.14 -12.52 4.58
N LEU A 58 1.22 -13.30 4.54
CA LEU A 58 2.60 -12.78 4.42
C LEU A 58 2.77 -11.82 3.22
N LEU A 59 2.27 -12.20 2.03
CA LEU A 59 2.32 -11.36 0.84
C LEU A 59 1.51 -10.05 1.00
N THR A 60 0.39 -10.07 1.71
CA THR A 60 -0.39 -8.86 2.02
C THR A 60 0.43 -7.93 2.92
N ARG A 61 1.13 -8.47 3.92
CA ARG A 61 2.01 -7.68 4.80
C ARG A 61 3.15 -7.03 4.02
N PHE A 62 3.79 -7.76 3.10
CA PHE A 62 4.78 -7.19 2.19
C PHE A 62 4.19 -6.06 1.33
N ALA A 63 2.99 -6.25 0.77
CA ALA A 63 2.34 -5.23 -0.05
C ALA A 63 2.01 -3.95 0.74
N ILE A 64 1.57 -4.09 2.00
CA ILE A 64 1.33 -2.95 2.91
C ILE A 64 2.62 -2.14 3.11
N VAL A 65 3.73 -2.80 3.42
CA VAL A 65 5.01 -2.12 3.67
C VAL A 65 5.57 -1.51 2.39
N ALA A 66 5.49 -2.21 1.26
CA ALA A 66 5.95 -1.71 -0.04
C ALA A 66 5.21 -0.45 -0.49
N THR A 67 3.88 -0.44 -0.36
CA THR A 67 3.05 0.71 -0.73
C THR A 67 3.20 1.89 0.22
N TYR A 68 3.49 1.64 1.50
CA TYR A 68 3.90 2.67 2.46
C TYR A 68 5.22 3.32 2.00
N CYS A 69 6.26 2.53 1.74
CA CYS A 69 7.54 3.03 1.22
C CYS A 69 7.36 3.83 -0.08
N ALA A 70 6.54 3.33 -1.01
CA ALA A 70 6.23 4.06 -2.25
C ALA A 70 5.59 5.43 -1.96
N SER A 71 4.70 5.54 -0.98
CA SER A 71 4.03 6.81 -0.68
C SER A 71 4.93 7.81 0.05
N TYR A 72 5.81 7.34 0.93
CA TYR A 72 6.57 8.20 1.83
C TYR A 72 8.01 8.46 1.39
N ASN A 73 8.55 7.66 0.47
CA ASN A 73 9.86 7.93 -0.14
C ASN A 73 9.75 8.70 -1.46
N PRO A 74 10.71 9.59 -1.77
CA PRO A 74 10.86 10.15 -3.11
C PRO A 74 11.26 9.05 -4.11
N ALA A 75 10.68 9.05 -5.31
CA ALA A 75 10.98 8.02 -6.32
C ALA A 75 12.47 7.95 -6.70
N VAL A 76 13.18 9.09 -6.66
CA VAL A 76 14.64 9.16 -6.92
C VAL A 76 15.48 8.33 -5.93
N THR A 77 14.91 7.95 -4.78
CA THR A 77 15.60 7.17 -3.75
C THR A 77 15.43 5.66 -3.93
N ASP A 78 14.54 5.21 -4.83
CA ASP A 78 14.24 3.78 -4.98
C ASP A 78 15.48 2.98 -5.38
N GLN A 79 16.34 3.53 -6.25
CA GLN A 79 17.62 2.91 -6.62
C GLN A 79 18.56 2.69 -5.44
N ARG A 80 18.57 3.61 -4.46
CA ARG A 80 19.40 3.49 -3.26
C ARG A 80 18.90 2.41 -2.32
N PHE A 81 17.58 2.28 -2.18
CA PHE A 81 16.97 1.40 -1.17
C PHE A 81 16.59 0.02 -1.67
N PHE A 82 16.13 -0.09 -2.93
CA PHE A 82 15.44 -1.28 -3.44
C PHE A 82 16.13 -1.92 -4.65
N PHE A 83 17.30 -1.41 -5.05
CA PHE A 83 18.13 -2.02 -6.07
C PHE A 83 19.53 -2.28 -5.50
N LYS A 84 19.82 -3.55 -5.18
CA LYS A 84 21.21 -3.98 -4.95
C LYS A 84 21.88 -4.03 -6.31
N ALA A 85 22.70 -3.04 -6.61
CA ALA A 85 23.66 -3.18 -7.67
C ALA A 85 24.95 -3.75 -7.04
N ASP A 86 25.49 -4.84 -7.59
CA ASP A 86 26.90 -5.23 -7.45
C ASP A 86 27.82 -4.19 -8.12
N ILE A 87 27.53 -2.91 -7.94
CA ILE A 87 28.38 -1.81 -8.38
C ILE A 87 29.35 -1.60 -7.23
N SER A 88 30.54 -2.17 -7.43
CA SER A 88 31.77 -1.79 -6.75
C SER A 88 31.69 -0.34 -6.27
N SER A 89 31.90 -0.15 -4.97
CA SER A 89 31.65 1.05 -4.19
C SER A 89 32.48 2.27 -4.65
N LYS A 90 32.19 2.83 -5.84
CA LYS A 90 32.51 4.23 -6.11
C LYS A 90 31.40 5.08 -5.52
N ARG A 91 31.45 5.22 -4.19
CA ARG A 91 30.79 6.28 -3.41
C ARG A 91 31.00 7.60 -4.15
N ARG A 92 30.01 8.05 -4.92
CA ARG A 92 29.98 9.44 -5.36
C ARG A 92 29.63 10.26 -4.13
N LYS A 93 30.65 10.95 -3.60
CA LYS A 93 30.53 11.98 -2.57
C LYS A 93 29.76 13.15 -3.18
N GLY A 94 28.44 13.03 -3.21
CA GLY A 94 27.53 14.07 -3.64
C GLY A 94 27.26 15.04 -2.50
N SER A 95 28.07 16.08 -2.43
CA SER A 95 27.80 17.31 -1.67
C SER A 95 26.50 17.96 -2.17
N GLY A 96 25.55 18.29 -1.30
CA GLY A 96 24.45 19.19 -1.69
C GLY A 96 23.29 19.34 -0.71
N LYS A 97 23.41 20.32 0.20
CA LYS A 97 22.34 21.05 0.89
C LYS A 97 21.35 20.24 1.75
N ASN A 98 21.73 20.14 3.02
CA ASN A 98 20.83 20.10 4.17
C ASN A 98 19.84 21.29 4.15
N SER A 99 18.71 21.14 3.49
CA SER A 99 17.44 21.36 4.16
C SER A 99 16.81 19.99 4.22
N LYS A 100 16.89 19.30 5.37
CA LYS A 100 16.30 17.97 5.56
C LYS A 100 14.79 18.08 5.40
N GLU A 101 14.33 18.08 4.17
CA GLU A 101 12.93 18.15 3.83
C GLU A 101 12.32 16.84 4.28
N LYS A 102 11.60 16.86 5.41
CA LYS A 102 11.04 15.65 5.98
C LYS A 102 9.82 15.28 5.17
N PHE A 103 9.97 14.26 4.33
CA PHE A 103 8.91 13.80 3.44
C PHE A 103 7.68 13.26 4.18
N HIS A 104 7.84 12.80 5.42
CA HIS A 104 6.74 12.40 6.31
C HIS A 104 5.94 13.61 6.83
N GLU A 105 6.56 14.78 7.02
CA GLU A 105 5.85 16.00 7.43
C GLU A 105 4.94 16.54 6.31
N LYS A 106 5.26 16.21 5.05
CA LYS A 106 4.44 16.54 3.87
C LYS A 106 3.30 15.57 3.61
N GLY A 107 3.24 14.46 4.35
CA GLY A 107 2.26 13.40 4.15
C GLY A 107 2.56 12.48 2.95
N PRO A 108 1.67 11.49 2.72
CA PRO A 108 1.84 10.48 1.68
C PRO A 108 1.70 11.10 0.28
N ARG A 109 2.41 10.53 -0.70
CA ARG A 109 2.35 10.94 -2.11
C ARG A 109 1.85 9.83 -3.00
N ALA A 110 1.24 10.24 -4.12
CA ALA A 110 0.81 9.32 -5.15
C ALA A 110 1.98 8.52 -5.73
N PHE A 111 1.75 7.25 -6.03
CA PHE A 111 2.73 6.37 -6.68
C PHE A 111 2.05 5.51 -7.75
N GLU A 112 2.84 5.08 -8.73
CA GLU A 112 2.39 4.19 -9.80
C GLU A 112 2.42 2.73 -9.36
N HIS A 113 1.53 1.92 -9.94
CA HIS A 113 1.43 0.47 -9.68
C HIS A 113 2.81 -0.22 -9.75
N GLN A 114 3.53 -0.03 -10.87
CA GLN A 114 4.82 -0.67 -11.15
C GLN A 114 5.88 -0.37 -10.09
N ARG A 115 5.92 0.87 -9.59
CA ARG A 115 6.86 1.25 -8.52
C ARG A 115 6.63 0.42 -7.27
N SER A 116 5.38 0.33 -6.80
CA SER A 116 5.06 -0.48 -5.62
C SER A 116 5.30 -1.98 -5.83
N LEU A 117 5.09 -2.49 -7.05
CA LEU A 117 5.40 -3.87 -7.41
C LEU A 117 6.90 -4.16 -7.24
N PHE A 118 7.79 -3.29 -7.76
CA PHE A 118 9.22 -3.52 -7.62
C PHE A 118 9.70 -3.47 -6.17
N ILE A 119 9.17 -2.56 -5.36
CA ILE A 119 9.48 -2.49 -3.93
C ILE A 119 8.96 -3.74 -3.20
N PHE A 120 7.77 -4.21 -3.56
CA PHE A 120 7.19 -5.44 -3.04
C PHE A 120 8.07 -6.66 -3.36
N LEU A 121 8.45 -6.84 -4.63
CA LEU A 121 9.33 -7.93 -5.07
C LEU A 121 10.70 -7.86 -4.39
N PHE A 122 11.23 -6.66 -4.17
CA PHE A 122 12.45 -6.48 -3.39
C PHE A 122 12.29 -7.02 -1.97
N PHE A 123 11.19 -6.72 -1.27
CA PHE A 123 10.99 -7.22 0.08
C PHE A 123 10.76 -8.72 0.12
N CYS A 124 9.95 -9.28 -0.78
CA CYS A 124 9.79 -10.73 -0.88
C CYS A 124 11.17 -11.41 -1.07
N LYS A 125 11.97 -10.93 -2.01
CA LYS A 125 13.31 -11.49 -2.24
C LYS A 125 14.25 -11.42 -1.04
N ASN A 126 14.19 -10.36 -0.22
CA ASN A 126 15.15 -10.19 0.89
C ASN A 126 14.65 -10.71 2.24
N PHE A 127 13.36 -11.04 2.38
CA PHE A 127 12.75 -11.38 3.67
C PHE A 127 11.82 -12.60 3.64
N ASP A 128 11.55 -13.18 2.46
CA ASP A 128 10.82 -14.44 2.32
C ASP A 128 11.77 -15.51 1.77
N GLU A 129 12.24 -16.40 2.65
CA GLU A 129 13.17 -17.47 2.28
C GLU A 129 12.59 -18.40 1.21
N ALA A 130 11.28 -18.65 1.27
CA ALA A 130 10.59 -19.50 0.30
C ALA A 130 10.54 -18.85 -1.09
N PHE A 131 10.64 -17.51 -1.18
CA PHE A 131 10.62 -16.78 -2.44
C PHE A 131 11.81 -17.11 -3.34
N GLU A 132 12.98 -17.45 -2.76
CA GLU A 132 14.14 -17.87 -3.56
C GLU A 132 13.93 -19.26 -4.20
N ASP A 133 13.17 -20.13 -3.53
CA ASP A 133 12.90 -21.50 -4.00
C ASP A 133 11.89 -21.57 -5.16
N PHE A 134 10.97 -20.61 -5.26
CA PHE A 134 9.90 -20.65 -6.27
C PHE A 134 10.35 -20.26 -7.70
N GLY A 135 11.57 -19.75 -7.87
CA GLY A 135 12.17 -19.52 -9.20
C GLY A 135 11.32 -18.67 -10.16
N ALA A 136 11.49 -18.91 -11.47
CA ALA A 136 10.79 -18.18 -12.54
C ALA A 136 9.29 -18.51 -12.67
N ASP A 137 8.80 -19.54 -11.96
CA ASP A 137 7.41 -20.03 -12.02
C ASP A 137 6.52 -19.39 -10.94
N PHE A 138 7.08 -18.56 -10.06
CA PHE A 138 6.32 -17.86 -9.04
C PHE A 138 5.47 -16.72 -9.65
N GLN A 139 4.20 -17.00 -9.91
CA GLN A 139 3.24 -16.00 -10.36
C GLN A 139 2.51 -15.38 -9.16
N ILE A 140 2.86 -14.14 -8.83
CA ILE A 140 2.12 -13.34 -7.85
C ILE A 140 1.16 -12.42 -8.60
N ASP A 141 -0.13 -12.55 -8.31
CA ASP A 141 -1.12 -11.57 -8.73
C ASP A 141 -1.10 -10.34 -7.79
N PHE A 142 -0.12 -9.47 -8.03
CA PHE A 142 0.03 -8.24 -7.25
C PHE A 142 -1.11 -7.25 -7.51
N THR A 143 -1.74 -7.29 -8.69
CA THR A 143 -2.90 -6.44 -9.03
C THR A 143 -4.10 -6.76 -8.14
N SER A 144 -4.38 -8.04 -7.93
CA SER A 144 -5.42 -8.47 -6.98
C SER A 144 -5.10 -8.04 -5.55
N GLN A 145 -3.83 -8.13 -5.12
CA GLN A 145 -3.40 -7.66 -3.80
C GLN A 145 -3.61 -6.15 -3.62
N ILE A 146 -3.21 -5.33 -4.61
CA ILE A 146 -3.44 -3.87 -4.57
C ILE A 146 -4.93 -3.55 -4.53
N THR A 147 -5.74 -4.27 -5.33
CA THR A 147 -7.20 -4.10 -5.34
C THR A 147 -7.80 -4.43 -3.98
N HIS A 148 -7.35 -5.51 -3.35
CA HIS A 148 -7.77 -5.88 -2.00
C HIS A 148 -7.41 -4.79 -0.99
N LEU A 149 -6.19 -4.24 -1.04
CA LEU A 149 -5.75 -3.17 -0.14
C LEU A 149 -6.56 -1.87 -0.31
N VAL A 150 -6.98 -1.55 -1.54
CA VAL A 150 -7.94 -0.46 -1.79
C VAL A 150 -9.30 -0.78 -1.16
N ASP A 151 -9.77 -2.01 -1.34
CA ASP A 151 -11.06 -2.46 -0.87
C ASP A 151 -11.20 -2.46 0.66
N VAL A 152 -10.12 -2.74 1.38
CA VAL A 152 -10.07 -2.68 2.85
C VAL A 152 -9.66 -1.31 3.40
N GLY A 153 -9.48 -0.31 2.53
CA GLY A 153 -9.20 1.08 2.93
C GLY A 153 -7.76 1.35 3.39
N LEU A 154 -6.80 0.48 3.07
CA LEU A 154 -5.37 0.72 3.32
C LEU A 154 -4.70 1.52 2.19
N LEU A 155 -5.29 1.50 1.00
CA LEU A 155 -4.90 2.32 -0.16
C LEU A 155 -6.08 3.14 -0.69
N ARG A 156 -5.75 4.21 -1.41
CA ARG A 156 -6.70 5.00 -2.19
C ARG A 156 -6.22 5.14 -3.62
N ILE A 157 -7.12 5.00 -4.58
CA ILE A 157 -6.88 5.39 -5.98
C ILE A 157 -7.06 6.91 -6.08
N VAL A 158 -6.04 7.61 -6.60
CA VAL A 158 -6.02 9.08 -6.72
C VAL A 158 -6.02 9.56 -8.17
N SER A 159 -5.84 8.67 -9.14
CA SER A 159 -6.05 8.98 -10.55
C SER A 159 -7.54 9.14 -10.87
N ALA A 160 -7.84 9.86 -11.96
CA ALA A 160 -9.20 9.94 -12.48
C ALA A 160 -9.73 8.55 -12.85
N ALA A 161 -11.03 8.32 -12.70
CA ALA A 161 -11.67 7.04 -13.02
C ALA A 161 -11.56 6.65 -14.50
N GLU A 162 -11.31 7.64 -15.37
CA GLU A 162 -11.09 7.47 -16.81
C GLU A 162 -9.70 6.89 -17.13
N ASN A 163 -8.74 7.02 -16.20
CA ASN A 163 -7.36 6.54 -16.36
C ASN A 163 -7.22 5.11 -15.83
N LEU A 164 -7.84 4.16 -16.53
CA LEU A 164 -7.79 2.74 -16.17
C LEU A 164 -6.39 2.12 -16.39
N ASP A 165 -5.63 2.65 -17.34
CA ASP A 165 -4.33 2.08 -17.74
C ASP A 165 -3.19 2.42 -16.78
N LEU A 166 -3.24 3.61 -16.16
CA LEU A 166 -2.18 4.14 -15.29
C LEU A 166 -2.75 4.60 -13.95
N PRO A 167 -3.32 3.68 -13.14
CA PRO A 167 -3.84 4.04 -11.84
C PRO A 167 -2.71 4.51 -10.93
N GLN A 168 -2.98 5.63 -10.24
CA GLN A 168 -2.11 6.13 -9.19
C GLN A 168 -2.73 5.83 -7.83
N TYR A 169 -1.90 5.40 -6.90
CA TYR A 169 -2.30 4.98 -5.56
C TYR A 169 -1.67 5.86 -4.49
N LEU A 170 -2.30 5.91 -3.32
CA LEU A 170 -1.83 6.60 -2.14
C LEU A 170 -2.01 5.69 -0.93
N SER A 171 -0.96 5.51 -0.13
CA SER A 171 -1.06 4.76 1.13
C SER A 171 -1.78 5.58 2.19
N LEU A 172 -2.74 4.95 2.86
CA LEU A 172 -3.46 5.51 4.00
C LEU A 172 -2.93 4.99 5.35
N CYS A 173 -1.91 4.13 5.31
CA CYS A 173 -1.30 3.56 6.50
C CYS A 173 -0.52 4.62 7.30
N GLY A 174 -0.68 4.60 8.62
CA GLY A 174 0.18 5.34 9.55
C GLY A 174 1.54 4.65 9.76
N LEU A 175 2.55 5.43 10.15
CA LEU A 175 3.92 4.94 10.36
C LEU A 175 3.98 3.80 11.38
N ASP A 176 3.31 3.94 12.53
CA ASP A 176 3.34 2.92 13.59
C ASP A 176 2.73 1.60 13.15
N PHE A 177 1.63 1.67 12.38
CA PHE A 177 1.02 0.48 11.77
C PHE A 177 1.99 -0.17 10.78
N ALA A 178 2.59 0.59 9.87
CA ALA A 178 3.56 0.06 8.92
C ALA A 178 4.78 -0.58 9.62
N LYS A 179 5.28 0.03 10.71
CA LYS A 179 6.38 -0.53 11.53
C LYS A 179 5.99 -1.82 12.25
N ARG A 180 4.74 -1.94 12.72
CA ARG A 180 4.24 -3.19 13.33
C ARG A 180 4.18 -4.30 12.28
N ILE A 181 3.61 -4.01 11.10
CA ILE A 181 3.54 -4.97 9.99
C ILE A 181 4.94 -5.42 9.57
N ALA A 182 5.90 -4.50 9.40
CA ALA A 182 7.28 -4.84 9.06
C ALA A 182 7.92 -5.80 10.09
N ARG A 183 7.79 -5.49 11.38
CA ARG A 183 8.29 -6.37 12.47
C ARG A 183 7.63 -7.75 12.49
N SER A 184 6.37 -7.85 12.08
CA SER A 184 5.67 -9.15 12.02
C SER A 184 6.20 -10.04 10.88
N ILE A 185 6.78 -9.47 9.82
CA ILE A 185 7.34 -10.20 8.68
C ILE A 185 8.65 -10.88 9.09
N SER A 186 9.55 -10.14 9.73
CA SER A 186 10.84 -10.62 10.20
C SER A 186 11.39 -9.69 11.29
N GLU A 187 12.08 -10.25 12.29
CA GLU A 187 12.73 -9.48 13.35
C GLU A 187 13.79 -8.50 12.82
N GLU A 188 14.42 -8.84 11.68
CA GLU A 188 15.44 -8.01 11.05
C GLU A 188 14.86 -6.87 10.19
N PHE A 189 13.57 -6.94 9.86
CA PHE A 189 12.91 -5.98 8.99
C PHE A 189 12.54 -4.69 9.75
N LYS A 190 13.56 -3.82 9.91
CA LYS A 190 13.41 -2.46 10.42
C LYS A 190 13.01 -1.50 9.31
N LEU A 191 11.73 -1.14 9.24
CA LEU A 191 11.15 -0.27 8.20
C LEU A 191 11.93 1.05 8.02
N GLU A 192 12.43 1.62 9.12
CA GLU A 192 13.17 2.88 9.15
C GLU A 192 14.41 2.86 8.25
N ASN A 193 15.05 1.70 8.07
CA ASN A 193 16.21 1.55 7.19
C ASN A 193 15.86 1.73 5.70
N TYR A 194 14.57 1.68 5.38
CA TYR A 194 14.04 1.83 4.02
C TYR A 194 13.28 3.13 3.84
N LEU A 195 13.31 4.06 4.81
CA LEU A 195 12.61 5.33 4.73
C LEU A 195 13.61 6.50 4.67
N TRP A 196 13.47 7.34 3.64
CA TRP A 196 14.40 8.43 3.35
C TRP A 196 14.68 9.34 4.56
N ASP A 197 13.65 9.71 5.31
CA ASP A 197 13.78 10.65 6.43
C ASP A 197 14.50 10.09 7.67
N PHE A 198 14.60 8.76 7.77
CA PHE A 198 15.08 8.07 8.97
C PHE A 198 16.51 7.53 8.82
N VAL A 199 17.01 7.44 7.59
CA VAL A 199 18.38 7.01 7.35
C VAL A 199 19.32 8.20 7.56
N ASN A 200 20.21 8.08 8.54
CA ASN A 200 21.30 9.03 8.71
C ASN A 200 22.34 8.82 7.60
N ASP A 201 22.54 9.82 6.76
CA ASP A 201 23.70 9.87 5.87
C ASP A 201 24.96 10.03 6.74
N PHE A 202 25.77 8.97 6.83
CA PHE A 202 27.13 9.03 7.36
C PHE A 202 28.11 9.56 6.30
#